data_AF-A0A9Q4BR84-F1
#
_entry.id   AF-A0A9Q4BR84-F1
#
_cell.length_a   1.000
_cell.length_b   1.000
_cell.length_c   1.000
_cell.angle_alpha   90.00
_cell.angle_beta   90.00
_cell.angle_gamma   90.00
#
_symmetry.space_group_name_H-M   'P 1'
#
loop_
_entity.id
_entity.type
_entity.pdbx_description
1 polymer ?
#
loop_
_entity_poly.entity_id
_entity_poly.type
_entity_poly.pdbx_seq_one_letter_code
_entity_poly.pdbx_strand_id
1 'polypeptide(L)'
;MKNLAIFNFKNPTFDRCPSCRKTGVLHRSRTRNIKEEIVKKVSPYGLYRCKECGWRGYRAKVVFTSRSLLNLFYYGLIILAAGFVVWSVLKRSDWNL
;
A
#
# COMPACT_ATOMS: atom_id res chain seq x y z
N MET A 1 -11.50 -2.51 -17.47
CA MET A 1 -10.21 -1.82 -17.29
C MET A 1 -9.75 -2.02 -15.85
N LYS A 2 -8.70 -2.81 -15.59
CA LYS A 2 -8.23 -3.08 -14.21
C LYS A 2 -7.28 -1.97 -13.80
N ASN A 3 -7.65 -1.17 -12.79
CA ASN A 3 -6.80 -0.13 -12.23
C ASN A 3 -5.51 -0.77 -11.66
N LEU A 4 -4.38 -0.53 -12.32
CA LEU A 4 -3.03 -0.96 -11.92
C LEU A 4 -2.46 -0.09 -10.79
N ALA A 5 -3.31 0.59 -10.01
CA ALA A 5 -2.89 1.42 -8.90
C ALA A 5 -2.30 0.53 -7.80
N ILE A 6 -0.96 0.52 -7.72
CA ILE A 6 -0.17 -0.19 -6.68
C ILE A 6 -0.62 0.24 -5.28
N PHE A 7 -1.05 1.50 -5.16
CA PHE A 7 -1.61 2.07 -3.94
C PHE A 7 -3.10 2.31 -4.11
N ASN A 8 -3.93 1.54 -3.38
CA ASN A 8 -5.35 1.81 -3.27
C ASN A 8 -5.63 2.60 -1.98
N PHE A 9 -6.06 3.84 -2.16
CA PHE A 9 -6.46 4.72 -1.05
C PHE A 9 -7.90 4.40 -0.66
N LYS A 10 -8.07 3.76 0.50
CA LYS A 10 -9.39 3.51 1.10
C LYS A 10 -9.71 4.62 2.10
N ASN A 11 -10.93 5.15 2.03
CA ASN A 11 -11.43 6.06 3.06
C ASN A 11 -11.90 5.27 4.30
N PRO A 12 -11.22 5.36 5.46
CA PRO A 12 -11.56 4.57 6.63
C PRO A 12 -12.79 5.07 7.39
N THR A 13 -13.33 6.23 7.01
CA THR A 13 -14.58 6.80 7.56
C THR A 13 -15.80 5.94 7.24
N PHE A 14 -15.80 5.27 6.09
CA PHE A 14 -16.86 4.35 5.66
C PHE A 14 -16.66 2.91 6.18
N ASP A 15 -15.58 2.65 6.91
CA ASP A 15 -15.33 1.32 7.46
C ASP A 15 -16.28 1.00 8.62
N ARG A 16 -16.35 -0.29 8.99
CA ARG A 16 -17.09 -0.71 10.18
C ARG A 16 -16.28 -0.44 11.44
N CYS A 17 -16.92 0.13 12.45
CA CYS A 17 -16.34 0.21 13.78
C CYS A 17 -16.04 -1.22 14.31
N PRO A 18 -14.85 -1.52 14.84
CA PRO A 18 -14.55 -2.87 15.33
C PRO A 18 -15.29 -3.20 16.62
N SER A 19 -15.67 -2.18 17.41
CA SER A 19 -16.38 -2.34 18.67
C SER A 19 -17.89 -2.45 18.47
N CYS A 20 -18.54 -1.49 17.80
CA CYS A 20 -20.01 -1.50 17.63
C CYS A 20 -20.50 -1.98 16.25
N ARG A 21 -19.59 -2.32 15.32
CA ARG A 21 -19.87 -2.81 13.95
C ARG A 21 -20.70 -1.90 13.03
N LYS A 22 -21.12 -0.73 13.51
CA LYS A 22 -21.78 0.29 12.67
C LYS A 22 -20.84 0.88 11.63
N THR A 23 -21.39 1.17 10.47
CA THR A 23 -20.72 1.79 9.32
C THR A 23 -20.88 3.31 9.34
N GLY A 24 -19.90 4.06 8.84
CA GLY A 24 -20.03 5.52 8.68
C GLY A 24 -19.94 6.33 9.99
N VAL A 25 -19.71 5.68 11.13
CA VAL A 25 -19.60 6.31 12.46
C VAL A 25 -18.17 6.72 12.81
N LEU A 26 -17.20 6.37 11.98
CA LEU A 26 -15.78 6.66 12.18
C LEU A 26 -15.42 8.04 11.67
N HIS A 27 -14.74 8.83 12.49
CA HIS A 27 -14.18 10.14 12.11
C HIS A 27 -12.71 10.24 12.52
N ARG A 28 -11.98 11.15 11.88
CA ARG A 28 -10.55 11.34 12.11
C ARG A 28 -10.33 12.00 13.48
N SER A 29 -9.51 11.38 14.32
CA SER A 29 -9.11 11.95 15.61
C SER A 29 -7.82 12.77 15.46
N ARG A 30 -7.65 13.79 16.31
CA ARG A 30 -6.37 14.49 16.47
C ARG A 30 -5.39 13.64 17.27
N THR A 31 -4.12 13.76 16.90
CA THR A 31 -2.98 13.22 17.65
C THR A 31 -2.80 14.04 18.93
N ARG A 32 -2.54 13.36 20.05
CA ARG A 32 -2.30 13.97 21.36
C ARG A 32 -0.83 13.90 21.76
N ASN A 33 -0.09 12.90 21.25
CA ASN A 33 1.32 12.70 21.58
C ASN A 33 2.22 12.80 20.34
N ILE A 34 3.47 13.18 20.55
CA ILE A 34 4.52 13.26 19.52
C ILE A 34 4.72 11.88 18.86
N LYS A 35 4.68 10.79 19.64
CA LYS A 35 4.74 9.42 19.12
C LYS A 35 3.63 9.14 18.10
N GLU A 36 2.40 9.60 18.37
CA GLU A 36 1.27 9.43 17.44
C GLU A 36 1.46 10.29 16.18
N GLU A 37 2.13 11.44 16.29
CA GLU A 37 2.45 12.30 15.15
C GLU A 37 3.49 11.66 14.22
N ILE A 38 4.53 11.06 14.78
CA ILE A 38 5.54 10.31 14.01
C ILE A 38 4.87 9.16 13.27
N VAL A 39 4.07 8.34 13.96
CA VAL A 39 3.34 7.23 13.34
C VAL A 39 2.41 7.73 12.22
N LYS A 40 1.73 8.86 12.41
CA LYS A 40 0.85 9.46 11.40
C LYS A 40 1.60 9.98 10.16
N LYS A 41 2.86 10.41 10.29
CA LYS A 41 3.70 10.87 9.18
C LYS A 41 4.38 9.72 8.44
N VAL A 42 4.89 8.74 9.18
CA VAL A 42 5.70 7.63 8.63
C VAL A 42 4.82 6.49 8.11
N SER A 43 3.71 6.21 8.78
CA SER A 43 2.89 5.04 8.47
C SER A 43 1.63 5.40 7.69
N PRO A 44 1.09 4.49 6.84
CA PRO A 44 -0.18 4.70 6.15
C PRO A 44 -1.40 4.63 7.09
N TYR A 45 -1.18 4.56 8.41
CA TYR A 45 -2.23 4.48 9.41
C TYR A 45 -2.66 5.87 9.88
N GLY A 46 -3.97 6.09 9.93
CA GLY A 46 -4.58 7.25 10.57
C GLY A 46 -5.24 6.85 11.89
N LEU A 47 -5.30 7.78 12.84
CA LEU A 47 -6.06 7.61 14.07
C LEU A 47 -7.52 8.00 13.87
N TYR A 48 -8.44 7.12 14.24
CA TYR A 48 -9.88 7.32 14.11
C TYR A 48 -10.60 7.10 15.44
N ARG A 49 -11.74 7.75 15.60
CA ARG A 49 -12.65 7.57 16.74
C ARG A 49 -14.06 7.28 16.25
N CYS A 50 -14.76 6.38 16.95
CA CYS A 50 -16.18 6.14 16.73
C CYS A 50 -17.02 7.18 17.48
N LYS A 51 -18.01 7.79 16.81
CA LYS A 51 -18.93 8.75 17.46
C LYS A 51 -19.86 8.07 18.46
N GLU A 52 -20.24 6.83 18.21
CA GLU A 52 -21.22 6.14 19.06
C GLU A 52 -20.60 5.44 20.26
N CYS A 53 -19.76 4.42 20.07
CA CYS A 53 -19.18 3.66 21.19
C CYS A 53 -17.90 4.28 21.78
N GLY A 54 -17.40 5.37 21.21
CA GLY A 54 -16.19 6.04 21.68
C GLY A 54 -14.87 5.33 21.37
N TRP A 55 -14.88 4.18 20.67
CA TRP A 55 -13.68 3.44 20.27
C TRP A 55 -12.65 4.36 19.61
N ARG A 56 -11.37 4.21 19.97
CA ARG A 56 -10.24 4.96 19.41
C ARG A 56 -9.16 3.97 18.98
N GLY A 57 -8.65 4.12 17.76
CA GLY A 57 -7.57 3.27 17.27
C GLY A 57 -7.09 3.64 15.87
N TYR A 58 -6.12 2.89 15.39
CA TYR A 58 -5.49 3.11 14.09
C TYR A 58 -6.22 2.36 12.98
N ARG A 59 -6.36 2.98 11.82
CA ARG A 59 -6.87 2.36 10.58
C ARG A 59 -5.99 2.74 9.40
N ALA A 60 -5.67 1.76 8.57
CA ALA A 60 -4.89 1.96 7.37
C ALA A 60 -5.71 2.76 6.34
N LYS A 61 -5.11 3.80 5.76
CA LYS A 61 -5.66 4.55 4.62
C LYS A 61 -5.23 3.96 3.29
N VAL A 62 -4.07 3.32 3.28
CA VAL A 62 -3.50 2.69 2.09
C VAL A 62 -3.51 1.19 2.31
N VAL A 63 -4.22 0.48 1.44
CA VAL A 63 -4.19 -0.98 1.45
C VAL A 63 -3.16 -1.41 0.44
N PHE A 64 -2.00 -1.86 0.93
CA PHE A 64 -1.01 -2.48 0.07
C PHE A 64 -1.49 -3.89 -0.27
N THR A 65 -2.02 -4.06 -1.48
CA THR A 65 -2.42 -5.38 -1.96
C THR A 65 -1.16 -6.17 -2.31
N SER A 66 -0.84 -7.23 -1.54
CA SER A 66 0.35 -8.08 -1.76
C SER A 66 0.40 -8.69 -3.18
N ARG A 67 -0.76 -8.83 -3.84
CA ARG A 67 -0.84 -9.27 -5.24
C ARG A 67 -0.22 -8.27 -6.23
N SER A 68 -0.20 -6.97 -5.92
CA SER A 68 0.43 -5.95 -6.76
C SER A 68 1.95 -6.03 -6.72
N LEU A 69 2.52 -6.38 -5.55
CA LEU A 69 3.98 -6.58 -5.42
C LEU A 69 4.45 -7.80 -6.20
N LEU A 70 3.68 -8.89 -6.17
CA LEU A 70 4.01 -10.10 -6.94
C LEU A 70 4.03 -9.82 -8.46
N ASN A 71 3.05 -9.06 -8.96
CA ASN A 71 3.03 -8.67 -10.37
C ASN A 71 4.22 -7.78 -10.74
N LEU A 72 4.57 -6.81 -9.89
CA LEU A 72 5.73 -5.95 -10.11
C LEU A 72 7.03 -6.78 -10.20
N PHE A 73 7.17 -7.75 -9.29
CA PHE A 73 8.30 -8.68 -9.27
C PHE A 73 8.34 -9.52 -10.55
N TYR A 74 7.19 -10.04 -11.00
CA TYR A 74 7.09 -10.82 -12.23
C TYR A 74 7.52 -10.02 -13.46
N TYR A 75 7.04 -8.78 -13.61
CA TYR A 75 7.48 -7.91 -14.71
C TYR A 75 8.97 -7.55 -14.62
N GLY A 76 9.49 -7.32 -13.40
CA GLY A 76 10.93 -7.10 -13.18
C GLY A 76 11.78 -8.29 -13.66
N LEU A 77 11.36 -9.51 -13.35
CA LEU A 77 12.04 -10.73 -13.83
C LEU A 77 12.02 -10.85 -15.35
N ILE A 78 10.90 -10.54 -16.01
CA ILE A 78 10.82 -10.59 -17.48
C ILE A 78 11.80 -9.59 -18.10
N ILE A 79 11.87 -8.36 -17.59
CA ILE A 79 12.77 -7.32 -18.10
C ILE A 79 14.23 -7.75 -17.92
N LEU A 80 14.58 -8.29 -16.75
CA LEU A 80 15.93 -8.79 -16.48
C LEU A 80 16.30 -9.97 -17.39
N ALA A 81 15.37 -10.91 -17.59
CA ALA A 81 15.59 -12.06 -18.47
C ALA A 81 15.79 -11.60 -19.93
N ALA A 82 14.94 -10.70 -20.41
CA ALA A 82 15.07 -10.13 -21.76
C ALA A 82 16.40 -9.38 -21.93
N GLY A 83 16.78 -8.54 -20.96
CA GLY A 83 18.06 -7.84 -20.96
C GLY A 83 19.25 -8.80 -20.95
N PHE A 84 19.17 -9.88 -20.17
CA PHE A 84 20.20 -10.91 -20.11
C PHE A 84 20.37 -11.65 -21.44
N VAL A 85 19.27 -11.96 -22.14
CA VAL A 85 19.33 -12.58 -23.47
C VAL A 85 19.98 -11.65 -24.48
N VAL A 86 19.55 -10.38 -24.53
CA VAL A 86 20.14 -9.38 -25.43
C VAL A 86 21.63 -9.19 -25.16
N TRP A 87 22.01 -9.04 -23.89
CA TRP A 87 23.41 -8.94 -23.47
C TRP A 87 24.23 -10.16 -23.90
N SER A 88 23.69 -11.37 -23.71
CA SER A 88 24.36 -12.61 -24.09
C SER A 88 24.58 -12.71 -25.60
N VAL A 89 23.62 -12.22 -26.41
CA VAL A 89 23.73 -12.20 -27.87
C VAL A 89 24.75 -11.17 -28.34
N LEU A 90 24.70 -9.94 -27.81
CA LEU A 90 25.65 -8.89 -28.15
C LEU A 90 27.09 -9.30 -27.81
N LYS A 91 27.30 -9.85 -26.61
CA LYS A 91 28.61 -10.35 -26.19
C LYS A 91 29.13 -11.46 -27.11
N ARG A 92 28.26 -12.30 -27.66
CA ARG A 92 28.66 -13.34 -28.62
C ARG A 92 29.00 -12.76 -30.00
N SER A 93 28.38 -11.66 -30.40
CA SER A 93 28.66 -10.99 -31.68
C SER A 93 30.01 -10.28 -31.69
N ASP A 94 30.42 -9.71 -30.54
CA ASP A 94 31.73 -9.04 -30.37
C ASP A 94 32.94 -9.99 -30.44
N TRP A 95 32.74 -11.31 -30.27
CA TRP A 95 33.82 -12.31 -30.33
C TRP A 95 34.11 -12.86 -31.74
N ASN A 96 33.35 -12.44 -32.77
CA ASN A 96 33.47 -12.94 -34.15
C ASN A 96 34.07 -11.90 -35.13
N LEU A 97 34.66 -10.82 -34.63
CA LEU A 97 35.47 -9.83 -35.36
C LEU A 97 36.89 -9.85 -34.81
#